data_AF-A0A9D5YNE2-F1
#
_entry.id   AF-A0A9D5YNE2-F1
#
_cell.length_a   1.000
_cell.length_b   1.000
_cell.length_c   1.000
_cell.angle_alpha   90.00
_cell.angle_beta   90.00
_cell.angle_gamma   90.00
#
_symmetry.space_group_name_H-M   'P 1'
#
loop_
_entity.id
_entity.type
_entity.pdbx_description
1 polymer ?
#
loop_
_entity_poly.entity_id
_entity_poly.type
_entity_poly.pdbx_seq_one_letter_code
_entity_poly.pdbx_strand_id
1 'polypeptide(L)'
;MLIGILSMQRICNYGSFLQALSLKMQFETLGHEVHFIDIEPGRQIVQNKVPTTMEKIVYLCTKIFNKEVITKAKHYFFSKKMEGIHQSDFDNYLDNKNKENLKKEYDLVIIGSDEVFNCCTASAWGFSKQLLGDVKNARHVVTYAASCGSTDYHLVCKYDIKDEVKSALDRLEAISVRDENTFDFVKQITGKKPVLHLDPVFLSDFPEASFNKPKKPYLLVYAYSNRISDKNEIKRIKEYARKNHLDILCVGQHQAWCKKRILATGLELLQYVKHAEAVITDTFHGTVFSIKFNKQFGTIVRDSNYNKLYGLLKTFALTERMLTSEDYSNVMDAPIDFDKANALIDDYKQKAFDYFEKVCAIGRQ
;
A
#
# COMPACT_ATOMS: atom_id res chain seq x y z
N MET A 1 5.49 26.79 -3.33
CA MET A 1 4.19 26.53 -2.67
C MET A 1 4.43 25.66 -1.47
N LEU A 2 3.58 25.82 -0.46
CA LEU A 2 3.44 24.89 0.64
C LEU A 2 2.40 23.84 0.28
N ILE A 3 2.87 22.62 0.03
CA ILE A 3 2.04 21.48 -0.39
C ILE A 3 1.79 20.55 0.79
N GLY A 4 0.53 20.18 0.99
CA GLY A 4 0.13 19.15 1.95
C GLY A 4 -0.16 17.82 1.25
N ILE A 5 0.33 16.71 1.80
CA ILE A 5 -0.04 15.36 1.39
C ILE A 5 -0.88 14.73 2.49
N LEU A 6 -2.09 14.29 2.15
CA LEU A 6 -2.98 13.54 3.02
C LEU A 6 -3.09 12.10 2.51
N SER A 7 -2.50 11.15 3.24
CA SER A 7 -2.41 9.75 2.83
C SER A 7 -2.58 8.80 4.01
N MET A 8 -2.30 7.52 3.81
CA MET A 8 -2.25 6.49 4.86
C MET A 8 -0.86 6.37 5.50
N GLN A 9 -0.07 7.46 5.52
CA GLN A 9 1.35 7.43 5.87
C GLN A 9 1.67 6.96 7.30
N ARG A 10 0.68 6.99 8.20
CA ARG A 10 0.83 6.54 9.60
C ARG A 10 0.54 5.05 9.81
N ILE A 11 0.11 4.33 8.78
CA ILE A 11 -0.09 2.88 8.86
C ILE A 11 1.28 2.19 8.86
N CYS A 12 1.46 1.20 9.74
CA CYS A 12 2.60 0.28 9.72
C CYS A 12 2.51 -0.66 8.50
N ASN A 13 2.73 -0.10 7.30
CA ASN A 13 2.68 -0.78 6.01
C ASN A 13 3.73 -0.17 5.08
N TYR A 14 4.61 -1.02 4.53
CA TYR A 14 5.68 -0.55 3.64
C TYR A 14 5.15 0.10 2.37
N GLY A 15 4.04 -0.39 1.82
CA GLY A 15 3.41 0.20 0.66
C GLY A 15 2.89 1.60 0.94
N SER A 16 2.17 1.78 2.06
CA SER A 16 1.70 3.10 2.51
C SER A 16 2.85 4.07 2.73
N PHE A 17 3.96 3.62 3.33
CA PHE A 17 5.17 4.42 3.48
C PHE A 17 5.83 4.78 2.14
N LEU A 18 6.09 3.80 1.26
CA LEU A 18 6.85 4.01 0.02
C LEU A 18 6.08 4.83 -1.02
N GLN A 19 4.76 4.65 -1.12
CA GLN A 19 3.95 5.45 -2.02
C GLN A 19 3.86 6.91 -1.55
N ALA A 20 3.75 7.14 -0.23
CA ALA A 20 3.77 8.47 0.38
C ALA A 20 5.13 9.15 0.16
N LEU A 21 6.23 8.43 0.43
CA LEU A 21 7.58 8.91 0.18
C LEU A 21 7.78 9.26 -1.30
N SER A 22 7.32 8.40 -2.22
CA SER A 22 7.42 8.66 -3.64
C SER A 22 6.70 9.95 -4.04
N LEU A 23 5.44 10.13 -3.59
CA LEU A 23 4.67 11.33 -3.91
C LEU A 23 5.35 12.60 -3.37
N LYS A 24 5.88 12.53 -2.14
CA LYS A 24 6.68 13.61 -1.56
C LYS A 24 7.90 13.95 -2.43
N MET A 25 8.68 12.95 -2.82
CA MET A 25 9.87 13.14 -3.67
C MET A 25 9.53 13.82 -5.00
N GLN A 26 8.40 13.49 -5.62
CA GLN A 26 7.98 14.09 -6.89
C GLN A 26 7.75 15.60 -6.73
N PHE A 27 6.98 16.03 -5.72
CA PHE A 27 6.70 17.44 -5.50
C PHE A 27 7.91 18.23 -4.95
N GLU A 28 8.79 17.60 -4.15
CA GLU A 28 10.05 18.21 -3.74
C GLU A 28 10.99 18.44 -4.95
N THR A 29 11.02 17.50 -5.90
CA THR A 29 11.80 17.64 -7.15
C THR A 29 11.29 18.80 -8.02
N LEU A 30 9.99 19.10 -7.96
CA LEU A 30 9.39 20.29 -8.59
C LEU A 30 9.66 21.60 -7.82
N GLY A 31 10.47 21.56 -6.76
CA GLY A 31 10.87 22.74 -5.98
C GLY A 31 9.80 23.22 -4.99
N HIS A 32 8.96 22.33 -4.47
CA HIS A 32 7.93 22.66 -3.49
C HIS A 32 8.29 22.20 -2.08
N GLU A 33 7.82 22.94 -1.08
CA GLU A 33 7.90 22.53 0.33
C GLU A 33 6.71 21.58 0.59
N VAL A 34 7.00 20.35 1.00
CA VAL A 34 6.00 19.29 1.12
C VAL A 34 5.88 18.82 2.57
N HIS A 35 4.67 18.86 3.10
CA HIS A 35 4.35 18.35 4.44
C HIS A 35 3.28 17.26 4.40
N PHE A 36 3.33 16.34 5.37
CA PHE A 36 2.24 15.40 5.59
C PHE A 36 1.20 15.98 6.55
N ILE A 37 -0.08 15.78 6.20
CA ILE A 37 -1.23 16.16 7.01
C ILE A 37 -1.74 14.92 7.74
N ASP A 38 -2.03 15.08 9.04
CA ASP A 38 -2.61 14.02 9.84
C ASP A 38 -4.10 13.87 9.58
N ILE A 39 -4.54 12.61 9.45
CA ILE A 39 -5.95 12.28 9.23
C ILE A 39 -6.74 12.63 10.49
N GLU A 40 -7.74 13.49 10.33
CA GLU A 40 -8.76 13.77 11.33
C GLU A 40 -9.75 12.60 11.38
N PRO A 41 -9.91 11.93 12.54
CA PRO A 41 -10.93 10.90 12.70
C PRO A 41 -12.34 11.47 12.49
N GLY A 42 -13.17 10.74 11.76
CA GLY A 42 -14.56 11.06 11.52
C GLY A 42 -15.54 10.11 12.19
N ARG A 43 -16.76 10.01 11.64
CA ARG A 43 -17.86 9.23 12.25
C ARG A 43 -17.62 7.73 12.09
N GLN A 44 -17.78 6.97 13.17
CA GLN A 44 -17.74 5.51 13.10
C GLN A 44 -19.08 4.97 12.56
N ILE A 45 -19.14 4.67 11.26
CA ILE A 45 -20.35 4.16 10.58
C ILE A 45 -20.38 2.63 10.49
N VAL A 46 -19.21 1.99 10.57
CA VAL A 46 -19.09 0.53 10.64
C VAL A 46 -18.67 0.17 12.05
N GLN A 47 -19.53 -0.56 12.76
CA GLN A 47 -19.18 -1.07 14.07
C GLN A 47 -18.24 -2.27 13.92
N ASN A 48 -17.02 -2.16 14.45
CA ASN A 48 -16.27 -3.36 14.80
C ASN A 48 -17.00 -4.06 15.94
N LYS A 49 -17.16 -5.39 15.88
CA LYS A 49 -17.40 -6.19 17.09
C LYS A 49 -16.20 -5.99 17.99
N VAL A 50 -16.26 -5.05 18.92
CA VAL A 50 -15.31 -4.96 20.01
C VAL A 50 -15.54 -6.21 20.86
N PRO A 51 -14.56 -7.12 20.99
CA PRO A 51 -14.72 -8.24 21.90
C PRO A 51 -15.02 -7.68 23.28
N THR A 52 -16.12 -8.12 23.88
CA THR A 52 -16.52 -7.74 25.23
C THR A 52 -15.39 -8.07 26.21
N THR A 53 -15.33 -7.36 27.35
CA THR A 53 -14.37 -7.64 28.42
C THR A 53 -14.41 -9.12 28.84
N MET A 54 -15.58 -9.74 28.79
CA MET A 54 -15.78 -11.16 29.06
C MET A 54 -15.15 -12.07 27.99
N GLU A 55 -15.30 -11.74 26.70
CA GLU A 55 -14.65 -12.47 25.60
C GLU A 55 -13.12 -12.32 25.65
N LYS A 56 -12.59 -11.16 26.06
CA LYS A 56 -11.15 -10.96 26.30
C LYS A 56 -10.65 -11.83 27.45
N ILE A 57 -11.40 -11.93 28.55
CA ILE A 57 -11.05 -12.74 29.73
C ILE A 57 -11.14 -14.23 29.41
N VAL A 58 -12.20 -14.71 28.75
CA VAL A 58 -12.33 -16.11 28.30
C VAL A 58 -11.23 -16.48 27.29
N TYR A 59 -10.86 -15.56 26.39
CA TYR A 59 -9.72 -15.72 25.48
C TYR A 59 -8.34 -15.72 26.19
N LEU A 60 -8.22 -15.03 27.34
CA LEU A 60 -7.02 -15.03 28.18
C LEU A 60 -6.91 -16.31 29.02
N CYS A 61 -8.02 -16.79 29.60
CA CYS A 61 -8.06 -17.99 30.43
C CYS A 61 -7.82 -19.29 29.64
N THR A 62 -8.21 -19.34 28.36
CA THR A 62 -7.95 -20.47 27.47
C THR A 62 -6.48 -20.60 27.03
N LYS A 63 -5.60 -19.62 27.35
CA LYS A 63 -4.21 -19.54 26.89
C LYS A 63 -3.13 -19.97 27.89
N ILE A 64 -3.46 -20.29 29.14
CA ILE A 64 -2.46 -20.43 30.22
C ILE A 64 -1.64 -21.74 30.15
N PHE A 65 -2.06 -22.73 29.35
CA PHE A 65 -1.31 -23.99 29.19
C PHE A 65 -1.09 -24.34 27.71
N ASN A 66 -0.06 -23.74 27.04
CA ASN A 66 0.52 -24.35 25.82
C ASN A 66 1.75 -23.62 25.24
N LYS A 67 2.55 -24.32 24.42
CA LYS A 67 3.64 -23.79 23.55
C LYS A 67 3.23 -22.58 22.67
N GLU A 68 1.94 -22.33 22.56
CA GLU A 68 1.35 -21.15 21.92
C GLU A 68 1.73 -19.83 22.60
N VAL A 69 1.94 -19.80 23.93
CA VAL A 69 2.28 -18.55 24.65
C VAL A 69 3.62 -17.99 24.19
N ILE A 70 4.64 -18.84 24.06
CA ILE A 70 5.97 -18.45 23.59
C ILE A 70 5.89 -17.95 22.13
N THR A 71 5.10 -18.62 21.29
CA THR A 71 4.92 -18.23 19.89
C THR A 71 4.20 -16.89 19.77
N LYS A 72 3.16 -16.67 20.58
CA LYS A 72 2.40 -15.41 20.67
C LYS A 72 3.27 -14.27 21.21
N ALA A 73 4.10 -14.52 22.22
CA ALA A 73 5.05 -13.55 22.74
C ALA A 73 6.10 -13.18 21.68
N LYS A 74 6.70 -14.16 21.00
CA LYS A 74 7.65 -13.91 19.89
C LYS A 74 7.00 -13.09 18.77
N HIS A 75 5.75 -13.37 18.43
CA HIS A 75 5.01 -12.59 17.45
C HIS A 75 4.77 -11.15 17.94
N TYR A 76 4.34 -10.96 19.19
CA TYR A 76 4.15 -9.63 19.78
C TYR A 76 5.44 -8.79 19.76
N PHE A 77 6.56 -9.34 20.22
CA PHE A 77 7.84 -8.62 20.19
C PHE A 77 8.31 -8.31 18.76
N PHE A 78 8.03 -9.20 17.81
CA PHE A 78 8.32 -8.97 16.40
C PHE A 78 7.49 -7.81 15.85
N SER A 79 6.18 -7.79 16.11
CA SER A 79 5.29 -6.69 15.72
C SER A 79 5.70 -5.37 16.36
N LYS A 80 6.08 -5.35 17.64
CA LYS A 80 6.57 -4.13 18.31
C LYS A 80 7.87 -3.60 17.72
N LYS A 81 8.81 -4.48 17.35
CA LYS A 81 10.02 -4.05 16.62
C LYS A 81 9.68 -3.49 15.25
N MET A 82 8.72 -4.09 14.55
CA MET A 82 8.26 -3.61 13.26
C MET A 82 7.62 -2.23 13.34
N GLU A 83 6.77 -2.00 14.35
CA GLU A 83 6.19 -0.68 14.64
C GLU A 83 7.30 0.36 14.86
N GLY A 84 8.34 0.04 15.63
CA GLY A 84 9.48 0.94 15.83
C GLY A 84 10.26 1.26 14.55
N ILE A 85 10.39 0.30 13.63
CA ILE A 85 11.03 0.52 12.33
C ILE A 85 10.16 1.44 11.46
N HIS A 86 8.86 1.19 11.39
CA HIS A 86 7.94 2.07 10.64
C HIS A 86 7.89 3.49 11.21
N GLN A 87 7.97 3.62 12.54
CA GLN A 87 8.08 4.93 13.18
C GLN A 87 9.38 5.62 12.76
N SER A 88 10.51 4.91 12.75
CA SER A 88 11.78 5.47 12.28
C SER A 88 11.73 5.87 10.80
N ASP A 89 11.09 5.08 9.94
CA ASP A 89 10.87 5.41 8.53
C ASP A 89 10.07 6.72 8.41
N PHE A 90 8.99 6.84 9.17
CA PHE A 90 8.20 8.07 9.22
C PHE A 90 9.06 9.25 9.69
N ASP A 91 9.74 9.15 10.83
CA ASP A 91 10.52 10.23 11.42
C ASP A 91 11.66 10.71 10.52
N ASN A 92 12.31 9.79 9.80
CA ASN A 92 13.45 10.11 8.95
C ASN A 92 13.04 10.72 7.60
N TYR A 93 11.93 10.27 7.01
CA TYR A 93 11.59 10.58 5.62
C TYR A 93 10.29 11.36 5.45
N LEU A 94 9.31 11.20 6.34
CA LEU A 94 7.97 11.78 6.20
C LEU A 94 7.65 12.84 7.28
N ASP A 95 8.31 12.83 8.43
CA ASP A 95 7.99 13.80 9.49
C ASP A 95 8.34 15.23 9.05
N ASN A 96 7.46 16.14 9.44
CA ASN A 96 7.63 17.56 9.15
C ASN A 96 8.62 18.13 10.17
N LYS A 97 9.89 18.22 9.81
CA LYS A 97 10.96 18.70 10.70
C LYS A 97 10.68 20.09 11.29
N ASN A 98 9.89 20.93 10.59
CA ASN A 98 9.43 22.23 11.06
C ASN A 98 7.93 22.24 11.39
N LYS A 99 7.57 21.73 12.57
CA LYS A 99 6.17 21.70 13.06
C LYS A 99 5.52 23.07 13.23
N GLU A 100 6.30 24.16 13.27
CA GLU A 100 5.78 25.53 13.29
C GLU A 100 5.01 25.89 12.00
N ASN A 101 5.29 25.23 10.88
CA ASN A 101 4.57 25.42 9.62
C ASN A 101 3.22 24.68 9.53
N LEU A 102 2.89 23.80 10.50
CA LEU A 102 1.62 23.04 10.50
C LEU A 102 0.39 23.90 10.76
N LYS A 103 0.55 25.16 11.18
CA LYS A 103 -0.53 26.14 11.37
C LYS A 103 -0.80 27.00 10.12
N LYS A 104 -0.11 26.76 9.01
CA LYS A 104 -0.31 27.52 7.77
C LYS A 104 -1.39 26.88 6.90
N GLU A 105 -2.12 27.72 6.18
CA GLU A 105 -2.96 27.31 5.07
C GLU A 105 -2.06 26.75 3.95
N TYR A 106 -2.40 25.59 3.40
CA TYR A 106 -1.70 24.96 2.28
C TYR A 106 -2.18 25.57 0.96
N ASP A 107 -1.24 25.88 0.07
CA ASP A 107 -1.56 26.32 -1.30
C ASP A 107 -2.27 25.19 -2.06
N LEU A 108 -1.80 23.96 -1.87
CA LEU A 108 -2.35 22.76 -2.51
C LEU A 108 -2.29 21.58 -1.55
N VAL A 109 -3.39 20.83 -1.45
CA VAL A 109 -3.43 19.53 -0.79
C VAL A 109 -3.68 18.43 -1.80
N ILE A 110 -2.82 17.41 -1.78
CA ILE A 110 -2.98 16.18 -2.56
C ILE A 110 -3.42 15.07 -1.61
N ILE A 111 -4.59 14.50 -1.87
CA ILE A 111 -5.07 13.31 -1.17
C ILE A 111 -4.71 12.06 -1.98
N GLY A 112 -4.09 11.06 -1.33
CA GLY A 112 -3.71 9.81 -1.97
C GLY A 112 -2.26 9.41 -1.69
N SER A 113 -1.73 8.38 -2.34
CA SER A 113 -2.32 7.50 -3.36
C SER A 113 -2.90 6.19 -2.83
N ASP A 114 -3.09 6.08 -1.51
CA ASP A 114 -3.51 4.82 -0.92
C ASP A 114 -5.03 4.67 -0.89
N GLU A 115 -5.54 3.73 -0.09
CA GLU A 115 -6.95 3.49 0.20
C GLU A 115 -7.64 4.65 0.97
N VAL A 116 -7.39 5.90 0.59
CA VAL A 116 -7.94 7.13 1.18
C VAL A 116 -9.45 7.25 1.01
N PHE A 117 -10.03 6.67 -0.05
CA PHE A 117 -11.48 6.65 -0.24
C PHE A 117 -12.16 5.46 0.44
N ASN A 118 -11.42 4.65 1.20
CA ASN A 118 -11.96 3.48 1.90
C ASN A 118 -12.73 3.89 3.19
N CYS A 119 -13.93 4.43 3.00
CA CYS A 119 -14.71 5.08 4.04
C CYS A 119 -15.86 4.21 4.60
N CYS A 120 -16.15 3.07 3.99
CA CYS A 120 -17.17 2.09 4.42
C CYS A 120 -16.58 0.86 5.12
N THR A 121 -15.39 0.99 5.72
CA THR A 121 -14.78 -0.07 6.53
C THR A 121 -14.55 0.38 7.95
N ALA A 122 -14.49 -0.58 8.87
CA ALA A 122 -14.15 -0.28 10.24
C ALA A 122 -12.65 0.04 10.35
N SER A 123 -12.33 1.29 10.65
CA SER A 123 -10.96 1.79 10.75
C SER A 123 -10.83 2.76 11.92
N ALA A 124 -9.59 3.05 12.34
CA ALA A 124 -9.33 4.01 13.40
C ALA A 124 -9.86 5.42 13.08
N TRP A 125 -9.95 5.76 11.78
CA TRP A 125 -10.43 7.06 11.31
C TRP A 125 -11.92 7.09 10.99
N GLY A 126 -12.55 5.93 10.75
CA GLY A 126 -13.96 5.86 10.36
C GLY A 126 -14.25 6.63 9.06
N PHE A 127 -15.46 7.17 8.96
CA PHE A 127 -15.88 8.03 7.86
C PHE A 127 -15.36 9.45 8.05
N SER A 128 -14.17 9.73 7.51
CA SER A 128 -13.57 11.07 7.50
C SER A 128 -13.74 11.75 6.14
N LYS A 129 -14.50 12.85 6.09
CA LYS A 129 -14.68 13.65 4.88
C LYS A 129 -13.40 14.36 4.43
N GLN A 130 -12.44 14.54 5.35
CA GLN A 130 -11.13 15.11 5.05
C GLN A 130 -10.41 14.30 3.96
N LEU A 131 -10.48 12.96 4.06
CA LEU A 131 -9.93 12.03 3.06
C LEU A 131 -10.67 12.01 1.71
N LEU A 132 -11.81 12.71 1.61
CA LEU A 132 -12.65 12.77 0.42
C LEU A 132 -12.66 14.15 -0.24
N GLY A 133 -11.95 15.14 0.32
CA GLY A 133 -11.84 16.50 -0.23
C GLY A 133 -12.21 17.62 0.73
N ASP A 134 -12.76 17.33 1.92
CA ASP A 134 -13.15 18.35 2.92
C ASP A 134 -11.95 18.74 3.82
N VAL A 135 -10.91 19.31 3.22
CA VAL A 135 -9.69 19.74 3.93
C VAL A 135 -9.78 21.23 4.26
N LYS A 136 -9.89 21.57 5.56
CA LYS A 136 -10.22 22.93 6.02
C LYS A 136 -9.12 23.97 5.81
N ASN A 137 -7.86 23.54 5.84
CA ASN A 137 -6.69 24.42 5.79
C ASN A 137 -5.97 24.33 4.43
N ALA A 138 -6.74 24.23 3.34
CA ALA A 138 -6.23 24.11 1.99
C ALA A 138 -7.00 25.05 1.06
N ARG A 139 -6.26 25.79 0.20
CA ARG A 139 -6.88 26.60 -0.86
C ARG A 139 -7.41 25.73 -1.97
N HIS A 140 -6.58 24.79 -2.41
CA HIS A 140 -6.89 23.85 -3.48
C HIS A 140 -6.75 22.42 -2.98
N VAL A 141 -7.68 21.55 -3.38
CA VAL A 141 -7.64 20.12 -3.03
C VAL A 141 -7.78 19.27 -4.29
N VAL A 142 -6.83 18.36 -4.48
CA VAL A 142 -6.80 17.42 -5.60
C VAL A 142 -6.48 16.02 -5.08
N THR A 143 -6.61 15.01 -5.95
CA THR A 143 -6.14 13.66 -5.62
C THR A 143 -5.05 13.17 -6.55
N TYR A 144 -4.14 12.35 -6.04
CA TYR A 144 -3.22 11.57 -6.86
C TYR A 144 -3.43 10.09 -6.61
N ALA A 145 -3.83 9.35 -7.65
CA ALA A 145 -4.02 7.90 -7.62
C ALA A 145 -4.77 7.42 -6.35
N ALA A 146 -5.85 8.09 -5.95
CA ALA A 146 -6.66 7.66 -4.80
C ALA A 146 -7.31 6.29 -5.06
N SER A 147 -7.60 5.53 -3.99
CA SER A 147 -8.21 4.20 -4.08
C SER A 147 -9.35 4.03 -3.08
N CYS A 148 -10.44 3.39 -3.49
CA CYS A 148 -11.58 3.05 -2.64
C CYS A 148 -11.33 1.85 -1.71
N GLY A 149 -10.29 1.06 -1.97
CA GLY A 149 -10.09 -0.19 -1.24
C GLY A 149 -11.31 -1.10 -1.43
N SER A 150 -12.03 -1.39 -0.35
CA SER A 150 -13.26 -2.18 -0.39
C SER A 150 -14.55 -1.35 -0.41
N THR A 151 -14.46 -0.02 -0.42
CA THR A 151 -15.65 0.84 -0.52
C THR A 151 -16.19 0.82 -1.94
N ASP A 152 -17.52 0.78 -2.08
CA ASP A 152 -18.21 0.82 -3.36
C ASP A 152 -19.50 1.67 -3.26
N TYR A 153 -20.17 1.86 -4.40
CA TYR A 153 -21.39 2.66 -4.48
C TYR A 153 -22.54 2.09 -3.63
N HIS A 154 -22.64 0.75 -3.54
CA HIS A 154 -23.69 0.10 -2.76
C HIS A 154 -23.48 0.31 -1.27
N LEU A 155 -22.24 0.27 -0.79
CA LEU A 155 -21.89 0.49 0.61
C LEU A 155 -22.19 1.92 1.06
N VAL A 156 -21.84 2.93 0.26
CA VAL A 156 -22.15 4.32 0.63
C VAL A 156 -23.65 4.61 0.64
N CYS A 157 -24.44 3.92 -0.20
CA CYS A 157 -25.90 3.97 -0.12
C CYS A 157 -26.43 3.23 1.12
N LYS A 158 -25.90 2.04 1.41
CA LYS A 158 -26.30 1.22 2.56
C LYS A 158 -26.09 1.95 3.89
N TYR A 159 -24.99 2.70 4.01
CA TYR A 159 -24.67 3.46 5.22
C TYR A 159 -25.23 4.89 5.22
N ASP A 160 -26.03 5.26 4.22
CA ASP A 160 -26.65 6.58 4.08
C ASP A 160 -25.64 7.74 4.13
N ILE A 161 -24.50 7.57 3.44
CA ILE A 161 -23.42 8.58 3.36
C ILE A 161 -23.14 9.04 1.93
N LYS A 162 -23.92 8.58 0.95
CA LYS A 162 -23.71 8.89 -0.47
C LYS A 162 -23.62 10.41 -0.72
N ASP A 163 -24.52 11.19 -0.14
CA ASP A 163 -24.57 12.64 -0.37
C ASP A 163 -23.41 13.37 0.34
N GLU A 164 -22.99 12.89 1.51
CA GLU A 164 -21.81 13.41 2.20
C GLU A 164 -20.53 13.13 1.40
N VAL A 165 -20.40 11.91 0.84
CA VAL A 165 -19.28 11.54 -0.04
C VAL A 165 -19.29 12.39 -1.31
N LYS A 166 -20.45 12.53 -1.96
CA LYS A 166 -20.59 13.36 -3.16
C LYS A 166 -20.18 14.80 -2.88
N SER A 167 -20.69 15.38 -1.80
CA SER A 167 -20.38 16.77 -1.41
C SER A 167 -18.88 16.97 -1.17
N ALA A 168 -18.20 16.01 -0.54
CA ALA A 168 -16.76 16.09 -0.33
C ALA A 168 -15.97 15.95 -1.64
N LEU A 169 -16.27 14.94 -2.47
CA LEU A 169 -15.60 14.72 -3.75
C LEU A 169 -15.84 15.86 -4.75
N ASP A 170 -16.98 16.54 -4.68
CA ASP A 170 -17.29 17.66 -5.57
C ASP A 170 -16.38 18.88 -5.34
N ARG A 171 -15.77 19.00 -4.14
CA ARG A 171 -14.79 20.04 -3.81
C ARG A 171 -13.42 19.83 -4.45
N LEU A 172 -13.15 18.62 -4.94
CA LEU A 172 -11.89 18.32 -5.61
C LEU A 172 -11.85 19.01 -6.98
N GLU A 173 -10.78 19.78 -7.20
CA GLU A 173 -10.56 20.51 -8.46
C GLU A 173 -9.98 19.61 -9.57
N ALA A 174 -9.21 18.60 -9.16
CA ALA A 174 -8.74 17.55 -10.03
C ALA A 174 -8.80 16.21 -9.29
N ILE A 175 -9.31 15.18 -9.97
CA ILE A 175 -9.46 13.85 -9.40
C ILE A 175 -8.67 12.88 -10.26
N SER A 176 -7.74 12.19 -9.62
CA SER A 176 -7.13 10.99 -10.17
C SER A 176 -7.16 9.81 -9.20
N VAL A 177 -7.21 8.61 -9.78
CA VAL A 177 -7.50 7.33 -9.09
C VAL A 177 -6.56 6.23 -9.57
N ARG A 178 -6.33 5.22 -8.73
CA ARG A 178 -5.35 4.14 -8.98
C ARG A 178 -5.88 2.96 -9.78
N ASP A 179 -7.19 2.74 -9.74
CA ASP A 179 -7.83 1.54 -10.26
C ASP A 179 -9.22 1.83 -10.84
N GLU A 180 -9.66 0.95 -11.74
CA GLU A 180 -10.95 1.03 -12.43
C GLU A 180 -12.15 1.03 -11.47
N ASN A 181 -12.08 0.28 -10.37
CA ASN A 181 -13.15 0.25 -9.37
C ASN A 181 -13.35 1.65 -8.75
N THR A 182 -12.27 2.32 -8.41
CA THR A 182 -12.29 3.68 -7.88
C THR A 182 -12.71 4.69 -8.97
N PHE A 183 -12.29 4.48 -10.22
CA PHE A 183 -12.75 5.28 -11.37
C PHE A 183 -14.27 5.25 -11.49
N ASP A 184 -14.85 4.05 -11.52
CA ASP A 184 -16.29 3.86 -11.64
C ASP A 184 -17.04 4.41 -10.42
N PHE A 185 -16.50 4.22 -9.21
CA PHE A 185 -17.07 4.79 -8.00
C PHE A 185 -17.18 6.32 -8.08
N VAL A 186 -16.09 7.02 -8.40
CA VAL A 186 -16.08 8.49 -8.52
C VAL A 186 -17.06 8.94 -9.60
N LYS A 187 -17.07 8.26 -10.76
CA LYS A 187 -17.96 8.56 -11.88
C LYS A 187 -19.43 8.39 -11.51
N GLN A 188 -19.79 7.33 -10.79
CA GLN A 188 -21.16 7.07 -10.34
C GLN A 188 -21.63 8.06 -9.27
N ILE A 189 -20.74 8.46 -8.35
CA ILE A 189 -21.08 9.38 -7.26
C ILE A 189 -21.18 10.84 -7.74
N THR A 190 -20.21 11.28 -8.54
CA THR A 190 -20.06 12.71 -8.88
C THR A 190 -20.52 13.05 -10.31
N GLY A 191 -20.55 12.08 -11.22
CA GLY A 191 -20.69 12.30 -12.67
C GLY A 191 -19.39 12.76 -13.35
N LYS A 192 -18.33 13.07 -12.61
CA LYS A 192 -17.02 13.49 -13.14
C LYS A 192 -16.22 12.26 -13.60
N LYS A 193 -15.44 12.39 -14.68
CA LYS A 193 -14.50 11.35 -15.12
C LYS A 193 -13.12 11.62 -14.50
N PRO A 194 -12.64 10.81 -13.55
CA PRO A 194 -11.30 11.00 -12.99
C PRO A 194 -10.21 10.56 -13.97
N VAL A 195 -8.96 10.93 -13.72
CA VAL A 195 -7.79 10.42 -14.47
C VAL A 195 -7.28 9.13 -13.81
N LEU A 196 -6.96 8.11 -14.61
CA LEU A 196 -6.35 6.88 -14.09
C LEU A 196 -4.83 7.03 -14.05
N HIS A 197 -4.21 6.81 -12.89
CA HIS A 197 -2.76 6.81 -12.71
C HIS A 197 -2.28 5.53 -12.02
N LEU A 198 -1.00 5.18 -12.24
CA LEU A 198 -0.35 4.13 -11.47
C LEU A 198 -0.02 4.60 -10.05
N ASP A 199 0.22 3.62 -9.18
CA ASP A 199 0.79 3.85 -7.86
C ASP A 199 2.12 4.63 -7.96
N PRO A 200 2.34 5.67 -7.14
CA PRO A 200 3.50 6.53 -7.27
C PRO A 200 4.80 5.78 -7.00
N VAL A 201 4.80 4.58 -6.39
CA VAL A 201 6.02 3.76 -6.28
C VAL A 201 6.71 3.54 -7.64
N PHE A 202 5.97 3.51 -8.75
CA PHE A 202 6.56 3.41 -10.09
C PHE A 202 7.32 4.67 -10.53
N LEU A 203 6.97 5.84 -9.98
CA LEU A 203 7.51 7.13 -10.41
C LEU A 203 8.91 7.42 -9.89
N SER A 204 9.19 7.05 -8.64
CA SER A 204 10.43 7.45 -7.96
C SER A 204 11.53 6.42 -8.09
N ASP A 205 12.74 6.92 -8.33
CA ASP A 205 13.98 6.18 -8.09
C ASP A 205 14.39 6.40 -6.63
N PHE A 206 13.97 5.47 -5.79
CA PHE A 206 14.21 5.56 -4.35
C PHE A 206 15.71 5.54 -4.03
N PRO A 207 16.14 6.28 -2.98
CA PRO A 207 17.52 6.22 -2.51
C PRO A 207 17.94 4.78 -2.18
N GLU A 208 19.18 4.46 -2.52
CA GLU A 208 19.81 3.21 -2.09
C GLU A 208 19.95 3.19 -0.56
N ALA A 209 19.60 2.06 0.05
CA ALA A 209 19.74 1.85 1.48
C ALA A 209 20.77 0.77 1.76
N SER A 210 21.62 1.00 2.77
CA SER A 210 22.48 -0.08 3.26
C SER A 210 21.60 -1.18 3.85
N PHE A 211 21.79 -2.42 3.40
CA PHE A 211 21.07 -3.59 3.89
C PHE A 211 22.03 -4.76 4.10
N ASN A 212 21.66 -5.71 4.95
CA ASN A 212 22.44 -6.92 5.16
C ASN A 212 22.27 -7.90 3.98
N LYS A 213 23.03 -7.65 2.90
CA LYS A 213 22.94 -8.43 1.66
C LYS A 213 23.17 -9.93 1.92
N PRO A 214 22.21 -10.81 1.55
CA PRO A 214 22.38 -12.25 1.69
C PRO A 214 23.56 -12.76 0.84
N LYS A 215 24.36 -13.67 1.40
CA LYS A 215 25.51 -14.28 0.70
C LYS A 215 25.10 -15.33 -0.34
N LYS A 216 23.91 -15.91 -0.20
CA LYS A 216 23.35 -16.91 -1.12
C LYS A 216 22.20 -16.30 -1.90
N PRO A 217 21.99 -16.71 -3.17
CA PRO A 217 20.79 -16.38 -3.91
C PRO A 217 19.54 -16.80 -3.14
N TYR A 218 18.47 -16.02 -3.26
CA TYR A 218 17.27 -16.22 -2.44
C TYR A 218 15.96 -15.95 -3.17
N LEU A 219 14.95 -16.69 -2.74
CA LEU A 219 13.55 -16.43 -2.96
C LEU A 219 13.05 -15.53 -1.82
N LEU A 220 12.53 -14.37 -2.19
CA LEU A 220 11.89 -13.46 -1.25
C LEU A 220 10.39 -13.79 -1.15
N VAL A 221 9.89 -13.91 0.08
CA VAL A 221 8.47 -14.06 0.37
C VAL A 221 7.97 -12.81 1.09
N TYR A 222 7.05 -12.10 0.47
CA TYR A 222 6.47 -10.87 1.02
C TYR A 222 4.95 -11.00 1.09
N ALA A 223 4.41 -11.22 2.28
CA ALA A 223 3.00 -11.50 2.49
C ALA A 223 2.53 -10.95 3.83
N TYR A 224 1.23 -10.72 4.01
CA TYR A 224 0.69 -10.36 5.32
C TYR A 224 0.95 -11.45 6.37
N SER A 225 1.04 -11.06 7.63
CA SER A 225 1.44 -11.95 8.74
C SER A 225 0.64 -13.25 8.75
N ASN A 226 1.35 -14.38 8.63
CA ASN A 226 0.83 -15.76 8.57
C ASN A 226 -0.27 -16.01 7.50
N ARG A 227 -0.38 -15.13 6.49
CA ARG A 227 -1.40 -15.28 5.44
C ARG A 227 -1.11 -16.45 4.50
N ILE A 228 0.16 -16.77 4.29
CA ILE A 228 0.59 -18.03 3.67
C ILE A 228 0.71 -19.08 4.78
N SER A 229 -0.40 -19.73 5.12
CA SER A 229 -0.47 -20.75 6.17
C SER A 229 -0.90 -22.13 5.69
N ASP A 230 -1.42 -22.22 4.46
CA ASP A 230 -1.78 -23.50 3.86
C ASP A 230 -0.54 -24.38 3.65
N LYS A 231 -0.64 -25.66 4.01
CA LYS A 231 0.49 -26.60 3.95
C LYS A 231 0.94 -26.88 2.52
N ASN A 232 0.03 -26.88 1.56
CA ASN A 232 0.35 -27.13 0.16
C ASN A 232 1.01 -25.91 -0.48
N GLU A 233 0.52 -24.69 -0.21
CA GLU A 233 1.20 -23.45 -0.60
C GLU A 233 2.64 -23.40 -0.07
N ILE A 234 2.82 -23.67 1.24
CA ILE A 234 4.15 -23.69 1.87
C ILE A 234 5.05 -24.76 1.25
N LYS A 235 4.50 -25.95 0.97
CA LYS A 235 5.23 -27.05 0.35
C LYS A 235 5.75 -26.64 -1.04
N ARG A 236 4.89 -26.05 -1.88
CA ARG A 236 5.26 -25.59 -3.23
C ARG A 236 6.32 -24.50 -3.22
N ILE A 237 6.20 -23.52 -2.33
CA ILE A 237 7.21 -22.46 -2.18
C ILE A 237 8.57 -23.07 -1.81
N LYS A 238 8.59 -24.04 -0.89
CA LYS A 238 9.81 -24.75 -0.49
C LYS A 238 10.38 -25.63 -1.58
N GLU A 239 9.53 -26.27 -2.36
CA GLU A 239 9.94 -27.10 -3.50
C GLU A 239 10.60 -26.26 -4.59
N TYR A 240 9.99 -25.12 -4.96
CA TYR A 240 10.57 -24.18 -5.91
C TYR A 240 11.94 -23.66 -5.44
N ALA A 241 12.04 -23.22 -4.17
CA ALA A 241 13.31 -22.75 -3.62
C ALA A 241 14.38 -23.84 -3.60
N ARG A 242 14.02 -25.08 -3.21
CA ARG A 242 14.95 -26.22 -3.18
C ARG A 242 15.43 -26.60 -4.58
N LYS A 243 14.52 -26.63 -5.57
CA LYS A 243 14.83 -26.93 -6.98
C LYS A 243 15.85 -25.94 -7.53
N ASN A 244 15.70 -24.66 -7.20
CA ASN A 244 16.55 -23.58 -7.69
C ASN A 244 17.72 -23.21 -6.75
N HIS A 245 18.01 -24.03 -5.74
CA HIS A 245 19.09 -23.80 -4.76
C HIS A 245 19.02 -22.45 -4.03
N LEU A 246 17.82 -21.94 -3.81
CA LEU A 246 17.55 -20.65 -3.18
C LEU A 246 17.32 -20.77 -1.68
N ASP A 247 17.87 -19.82 -0.92
CA ASP A 247 17.39 -19.57 0.44
C ASP A 247 16.01 -18.90 0.43
N ILE A 248 15.15 -19.20 1.41
CA ILE A 248 13.86 -18.50 1.56
C ILE A 248 14.00 -17.42 2.63
N LEU A 249 13.74 -16.17 2.24
CA LEU A 249 13.72 -15.01 3.13
C LEU A 249 12.32 -14.43 3.21
N CYS A 250 11.80 -14.26 4.42
CA CYS A 250 10.55 -13.53 4.65
C CYS A 250 10.88 -12.16 5.21
N VAL A 251 10.64 -11.10 4.44
CA VAL A 251 10.98 -9.72 4.81
C VAL A 251 9.73 -9.00 5.27
N GLY A 252 9.83 -8.26 6.37
CA GLY A 252 8.69 -7.55 6.92
C GLY A 252 7.85 -8.46 7.82
N GLN A 253 6.66 -8.83 7.37
CA GLN A 253 5.67 -9.49 8.22
C GLN A 253 6.00 -10.95 8.58
N HIS A 254 5.50 -11.40 9.72
CA HIS A 254 5.83 -12.71 10.27
C HIS A 254 5.21 -13.87 9.49
N GLN A 255 6.02 -14.86 9.11
CA GLN A 255 5.55 -16.16 8.61
C GLN A 255 6.09 -17.28 9.52
N ALA A 256 5.20 -18.01 10.21
CA ALA A 256 5.58 -19.00 11.21
C ALA A 256 6.45 -20.14 10.66
N TRP A 257 6.22 -20.52 9.40
CA TRP A 257 6.94 -21.60 8.71
C TRP A 257 8.32 -21.18 8.17
N CYS A 258 8.61 -19.88 8.16
CA CYS A 258 9.81 -19.30 7.57
C CYS A 258 10.89 -19.08 8.63
N LYS A 259 12.07 -19.67 8.42
CA LYS A 259 13.18 -19.62 9.39
C LYS A 259 13.92 -18.28 9.36
N LYS A 260 14.21 -17.76 8.16
CA LYS A 260 14.93 -16.49 7.96
C LYS A 260 13.90 -15.36 7.82
N ARG A 261 13.62 -14.70 8.95
CA ARG A 261 12.74 -13.53 9.01
C ARG A 261 13.58 -12.27 9.14
N ILE A 262 13.37 -11.33 8.23
CA ILE A 262 14.14 -10.09 8.16
C ILE A 262 13.24 -8.94 8.57
N LEU A 263 13.69 -8.18 9.56
CA LEU A 263 13.16 -6.86 9.86
C LEU A 263 13.94 -5.87 8.99
N ALA A 264 13.23 -5.02 8.26
CA ALA A 264 13.79 -4.06 7.31
C ALA A 264 12.98 -2.77 7.37
N THR A 265 13.63 -1.63 7.17
CA THR A 265 12.99 -0.37 6.78
C THR A 265 12.34 -0.49 5.39
N GLY A 266 11.52 0.48 5.01
CA GLY A 266 10.91 0.51 3.68
C GLY A 266 11.93 0.57 2.55
N LEU A 267 13.00 1.35 2.70
CA LEU A 267 14.06 1.42 1.70
C LEU A 267 14.90 0.13 1.68
N GLU A 268 15.20 -0.48 2.84
CA GLU A 268 15.86 -1.79 2.87
C GLU A 268 15.01 -2.89 2.22
N LEU A 269 13.67 -2.86 2.40
CA LEU A 269 12.77 -3.82 1.74
C LEU A 269 12.94 -3.75 0.22
N LEU A 270 13.00 -2.55 -0.38
CA LEU A 270 13.23 -2.39 -1.81
C LEU A 270 14.56 -3.03 -2.25
N GLN A 271 15.60 -2.93 -1.43
CA GLN A 271 16.88 -3.59 -1.69
C GLN A 271 16.77 -5.11 -1.67
N TYR A 272 16.08 -5.67 -0.67
CA TYR A 272 15.83 -7.10 -0.63
C TYR A 272 15.03 -7.59 -1.85
N VAL A 273 14.06 -6.81 -2.36
CA VAL A 273 13.34 -7.16 -3.59
C VAL A 273 14.24 -7.03 -4.82
N LYS A 274 14.96 -5.92 -4.95
CA LYS A 274 15.87 -5.62 -6.08
C LYS A 274 16.98 -6.65 -6.23
N HIS A 275 17.41 -7.30 -5.15
CA HIS A 275 18.47 -8.32 -5.16
C HIS A 275 17.97 -9.76 -5.03
N ALA A 276 16.66 -9.99 -4.98
CA ALA A 276 16.11 -11.35 -5.01
C ALA A 276 16.25 -11.98 -6.39
N GLU A 277 16.43 -13.31 -6.44
CA GLU A 277 16.33 -14.07 -7.69
C GLU A 277 14.87 -14.18 -8.12
N ALA A 278 13.98 -14.39 -7.15
CA ALA A 278 12.56 -14.43 -7.37
C ALA A 278 11.77 -13.92 -6.16
N VAL A 279 10.51 -13.54 -6.39
CA VAL A 279 9.59 -13.04 -5.37
C VAL A 279 8.28 -13.84 -5.39
N ILE A 280 7.80 -14.28 -4.23
CA ILE A 280 6.42 -14.76 -4.07
C ILE A 280 5.70 -13.84 -3.09
N THR A 281 4.52 -13.36 -3.48
CA THR A 281 3.76 -12.39 -2.69
C THR A 281 2.26 -12.60 -2.80
N ASP A 282 1.51 -12.18 -1.78
CA ASP A 282 0.04 -12.08 -1.82
C ASP A 282 -0.43 -10.62 -1.63
N THR A 283 0.47 -9.68 -1.88
CA THR A 283 0.28 -8.26 -1.63
C THR A 283 0.37 -7.46 -2.92
N PHE A 284 -0.37 -6.35 -2.97
CA PHE A 284 -0.32 -5.42 -4.08
C PHE A 284 1.08 -4.84 -4.26
N HIS A 285 1.66 -4.34 -3.17
CA HIS A 285 2.97 -3.69 -3.22
C HIS A 285 4.11 -4.67 -3.51
N GLY A 286 4.05 -5.92 -3.04
CA GLY A 286 5.01 -6.94 -3.44
C GLY A 286 4.99 -7.20 -4.95
N THR A 287 3.80 -7.17 -5.55
CA THR A 287 3.63 -7.30 -7.01
C THR A 287 4.18 -6.06 -7.72
N VAL A 288 3.83 -4.86 -7.26
CA VAL A 288 4.36 -3.59 -7.76
C VAL A 288 5.88 -3.54 -7.72
N PHE A 289 6.52 -3.88 -6.59
CA PHE A 289 7.98 -3.88 -6.47
C PHE A 289 8.63 -4.90 -7.40
N SER A 290 8.00 -6.07 -7.57
CA SER A 290 8.51 -7.10 -8.47
C SER A 290 8.51 -6.64 -9.93
N ILE A 291 7.42 -5.98 -10.36
CA ILE A 291 7.31 -5.38 -11.70
C ILE A 291 8.32 -4.25 -11.84
N LYS A 292 8.37 -3.31 -10.89
CA LYS A 292 9.30 -2.16 -10.91
C LYS A 292 10.76 -2.58 -11.08
N PHE A 293 11.17 -3.67 -10.44
CA PHE A 293 12.55 -4.16 -10.48
C PHE A 293 12.78 -5.31 -11.47
N ASN A 294 11.83 -5.61 -12.35
CA ASN A 294 11.91 -6.69 -13.33
C ASN A 294 12.32 -8.04 -12.71
N LYS A 295 11.70 -8.40 -11.58
CA LYS A 295 12.01 -9.63 -10.85
C LYS A 295 11.18 -10.79 -11.31
N GLN A 296 11.76 -11.98 -11.40
CA GLN A 296 10.96 -13.20 -11.53
C GLN A 296 9.99 -13.27 -10.34
N PHE A 297 8.68 -13.37 -10.59
CA PHE A 297 7.72 -13.27 -9.48
C PHE A 297 6.44 -14.05 -9.67
N GLY A 298 5.79 -14.42 -8.58
CA GLY A 298 4.46 -15.00 -8.59
C GLY A 298 3.57 -14.38 -7.53
N THR A 299 2.34 -14.09 -7.91
CA THR A 299 1.36 -13.42 -7.06
C THR A 299 0.25 -14.38 -6.68
N ILE A 300 0.14 -14.69 -5.39
CA ILE A 300 -0.93 -15.51 -4.84
C ILE A 300 -2.21 -14.67 -4.76
N VAL A 301 -3.16 -14.98 -5.62
CA VAL A 301 -4.47 -14.31 -5.68
C VAL A 301 -5.49 -15.12 -4.89
N ARG A 302 -6.28 -14.42 -4.08
CA ARG A 302 -7.28 -14.94 -3.15
C ARG A 302 -8.56 -14.12 -3.32
N ASP A 303 -9.72 -14.64 -2.96
CA ASP A 303 -10.99 -13.91 -3.10
C ASP A 303 -10.95 -12.52 -2.46
N SER A 304 -10.36 -12.44 -1.25
CA SER A 304 -10.18 -11.20 -0.48
C SER A 304 -9.27 -10.14 -1.11
N ASN A 305 -8.45 -10.49 -2.11
CA ASN A 305 -7.56 -9.55 -2.80
C ASN A 305 -7.66 -9.66 -4.33
N TYR A 306 -8.66 -10.38 -4.86
CA TYR A 306 -8.80 -10.69 -6.28
C TYR A 306 -8.87 -9.43 -7.12
N ASN A 307 -9.85 -8.56 -6.87
CA ASN A 307 -10.04 -7.33 -7.64
C ASN A 307 -8.76 -6.47 -7.67
N LYS A 308 -8.05 -6.40 -6.55
CA LYS A 308 -6.83 -5.60 -6.40
C LYS A 308 -5.63 -6.20 -7.15
N LEU A 309 -5.38 -7.50 -7.00
CA LEU A 309 -4.21 -8.16 -7.60
C LEU A 309 -4.45 -8.54 -9.06
N TYR A 310 -5.62 -9.07 -9.39
CA TYR A 310 -6.00 -9.35 -10.77
C TYR A 310 -6.04 -8.07 -11.60
N GLY A 311 -6.63 -6.99 -11.08
CA GLY A 311 -6.63 -5.69 -11.74
C GLY A 311 -5.21 -5.19 -12.05
N LEU A 312 -4.31 -5.25 -11.07
CA LEU A 312 -2.90 -4.87 -11.26
C LEU A 312 -2.21 -5.72 -12.34
N LEU A 313 -2.31 -7.04 -12.25
CA LEU A 313 -1.68 -7.93 -13.24
C LEU A 313 -2.27 -7.75 -14.63
N LYS A 314 -3.59 -7.53 -14.73
CA LYS A 314 -4.26 -7.25 -16.00
C LYS A 314 -3.76 -5.95 -16.64
N THR A 315 -3.58 -4.89 -15.85
CA THR A 315 -3.02 -3.61 -16.33
C THR A 315 -1.66 -3.81 -17.01
N PHE A 316 -0.80 -4.65 -16.43
CA PHE A 316 0.53 -4.93 -16.98
C PHE A 316 0.58 -6.09 -17.96
N ALA A 317 -0.57 -6.70 -18.31
CA ALA A 317 -0.65 -7.91 -19.12
C ALA A 317 0.20 -9.09 -18.57
N LEU A 318 0.20 -9.25 -17.24
CA LEU A 318 0.97 -10.24 -16.48
C LEU A 318 0.06 -11.21 -15.70
N THR A 319 -1.15 -11.48 -16.16
CA THR A 319 -2.12 -12.35 -15.46
C THR A 319 -1.63 -13.79 -15.33
N GLU A 320 -0.74 -14.24 -16.19
CA GLU A 320 -0.07 -15.55 -16.11
C GLU A 320 0.86 -15.67 -14.89
N ARG A 321 1.16 -14.56 -14.20
CA ARG A 321 1.93 -14.56 -12.93
C ARG A 321 1.08 -14.90 -11.71
N MET A 322 -0.21 -15.16 -11.88
CA MET A 322 -1.09 -15.62 -10.81
C MET A 322 -0.70 -17.03 -10.36
N LEU A 323 -0.35 -17.17 -9.09
CA LEU A 323 -0.10 -18.45 -8.45
C LEU A 323 -1.42 -19.05 -7.97
N THR A 324 -1.96 -19.97 -8.76
CA THR A 324 -3.16 -20.74 -8.42
C THR A 324 -2.81 -22.01 -7.63
N SER A 325 -3.82 -22.69 -7.12
CA SER A 325 -3.69 -23.82 -6.19
C SER A 325 -3.11 -25.09 -6.78
N GLU A 326 -2.55 -25.11 -8.00
CA GLU A 326 -2.13 -26.36 -8.65
C GLU A 326 -0.63 -26.39 -8.99
N ASP A 327 -0.04 -25.33 -9.56
CA ASP A 327 1.36 -25.40 -10.01
C ASP A 327 2.12 -24.05 -9.91
N TYR A 328 2.94 -23.91 -8.87
CA TYR A 328 3.79 -22.73 -8.72
C TYR A 328 5.03 -22.80 -9.62
N SER A 329 5.54 -24.00 -9.92
CA SER A 329 6.81 -24.12 -10.63
C SER A 329 6.67 -23.69 -12.08
N ASN A 330 5.57 -24.08 -12.76
CA ASN A 330 5.36 -23.68 -14.15
C ASN A 330 5.29 -22.16 -14.31
N VAL A 331 4.58 -21.48 -13.41
CA VAL A 331 4.53 -20.01 -13.40
C VAL A 331 5.91 -19.45 -13.09
N MET A 332 6.53 -19.89 -12.00
CA MET A 332 7.77 -19.31 -11.50
C MET A 332 9.01 -19.62 -12.36
N ASP A 333 8.98 -20.66 -13.20
CA ASP A 333 10.05 -20.99 -14.14
C ASP A 333 9.85 -20.32 -15.52
N ALA A 334 8.62 -19.91 -15.87
CA ALA A 334 8.36 -19.23 -17.13
C ALA A 334 9.01 -17.83 -17.13
N PRO A 335 9.78 -17.46 -18.18
CA PRO A 335 10.37 -16.13 -18.29
C PRO A 335 9.28 -15.06 -18.38
N ILE A 336 9.60 -13.86 -17.92
CA ILE A 336 8.69 -12.71 -17.96
C ILE A 336 9.24 -11.69 -18.96
N ASP A 337 8.41 -11.31 -19.93
CA ASP A 337 8.68 -10.18 -20.82
C ASP A 337 8.22 -8.90 -20.12
N PHE A 338 9.18 -8.12 -19.65
CA PHE A 338 8.92 -6.83 -18.99
C PHE A 338 8.89 -5.65 -19.96
N ASP A 339 9.15 -5.82 -21.26
CA ASP A 339 9.25 -4.68 -22.19
C ASP A 339 7.92 -3.93 -22.28
N LYS A 340 6.81 -4.66 -22.37
CA LYS A 340 5.46 -4.08 -22.35
C LYS A 340 5.15 -3.40 -21.03
N ALA A 341 5.51 -4.02 -19.91
CA ALA A 341 5.26 -3.46 -18.59
C ALA A 341 6.08 -2.19 -18.36
N ASN A 342 7.34 -2.16 -18.77
CA ASN A 342 8.24 -1.01 -18.66
C ASN A 342 7.82 0.13 -19.58
N ALA A 343 7.47 -0.16 -20.83
CA ALA A 343 6.93 0.86 -21.75
C ALA A 343 5.64 1.49 -21.19
N LEU A 344 4.78 0.70 -20.56
CA LEU A 344 3.59 1.20 -19.88
C LEU A 344 3.96 2.09 -18.68
N ILE A 345 4.92 1.67 -17.85
CA ILE A 345 5.41 2.47 -16.72
C ILE A 345 5.92 3.83 -17.20
N ASP A 346 6.71 3.86 -18.28
CA ASP A 346 7.29 5.10 -18.80
C ASP A 346 6.23 6.06 -19.36
N ASP A 347 5.23 5.55 -20.08
CA ASP A 347 4.07 6.35 -20.51
C ASP A 347 3.29 6.92 -19.31
N TYR A 348 3.07 6.12 -18.26
CA TYR A 348 2.40 6.59 -17.06
C TYR A 348 3.23 7.58 -16.24
N LYS A 349 4.56 7.48 -16.25
CA LYS A 349 5.44 8.47 -15.63
C LYS A 349 5.25 9.83 -16.30
N GLN A 350 5.21 9.87 -17.63
CA GLN A 350 4.96 11.12 -18.36
C GLN A 350 3.58 11.68 -18.04
N LYS A 351 2.53 10.84 -18.06
CA LYS A 351 1.17 11.26 -17.68
C LYS A 351 1.10 11.80 -16.25
N ALA A 352 1.79 11.17 -15.31
CA ALA A 352 1.85 11.63 -13.92
C ALA A 352 2.56 12.98 -13.80
N PHE A 353 3.67 13.17 -14.53
CA PHE A 353 4.38 14.45 -14.58
C PHE A 353 3.49 15.57 -15.14
N ASP A 354 2.80 15.33 -16.27
CA ASP A 354 1.87 16.30 -16.85
C ASP A 354 0.72 16.63 -15.89
N TYR A 355 0.24 15.64 -15.13
CA TYR A 355 -0.76 15.84 -14.08
C TYR A 355 -0.21 16.71 -12.93
N PHE A 356 1.02 16.46 -12.48
CA PHE A 356 1.65 17.24 -11.42
C PHE A 356 1.84 18.71 -11.82
N GLU A 357 2.34 18.99 -13.03
CA GLU A 357 2.45 20.36 -13.54
C GLU A 357 1.08 21.05 -13.58
N LYS A 358 0.05 20.35 -14.05
CA LYS A 358 -1.32 20.87 -14.06
C LYS A 358 -1.83 21.22 -12.66
N VAL A 359 -1.71 20.32 -11.68
CA VAL A 359 -2.22 20.59 -10.32
C VAL A 359 -1.36 21.63 -9.59
N CYS A 360 -0.06 21.69 -9.88
CA CYS A 360 0.79 22.77 -9.37
C CYS A 360 0.41 24.13 -9.96
N ALA A 361 -0.02 24.19 -11.23
CA ALA A 361 -0.53 25.43 -11.83
C ALA A 361 -1.86 25.89 -11.18
N ILE A 362 -2.70 24.97 -10.70
CA ILE A 362 -3.88 25.28 -9.89
C ILE A 362 -3.45 25.93 -8.57
N GLY A 363 -2.54 25.30 -7.82
CA GLY A 363 -2.09 25.80 -6.51
C GLY A 363 -1.37 27.15 -6.52
N ARG A 364 -0.96 27.66 -7.69
CA ARG A 364 -0.32 28.99 -7.85
C ARG A 364 -1.32 30.13 -8.03
N GLN A 365 -2.59 29.81 -8.28
CA GLN A 365 -3.68 30.79 -8.37
C GLN A 365 -4.11 31.23 -6.97
#